data_AF-A0A6J1WAZ3-F1
#
_entry.id   AF-A0A6J1WAZ3-F1
#
_cell.length_a   1.000
_cell.length_b   1.000
_cell.length_c   1.000
_cell.angle_alpha   90.00
_cell.angle_beta   90.00
_cell.angle_gamma   90.00
#
_symmetry.space_group_name_H-M   'P 1'
#
loop_
_entity.id
_entity.type
_entity.pdbx_description
1 polymer ?
#
loop_
_entity_poly.entity_id
_entity_poly.type
_entity_poly.pdbx_seq_one_letter_code
_entity_poly.pdbx_strand_id
1 'polypeptide(L)'
;SFAKPPKQVQTVCECILIMRGYKELNWKTAKGMMSEANFLRSLMEIDFDSITQTQVKSVRGLLKTLNTTFEEMEVVSRAGLGMLKFVDAVMSYCDVAKDVKPKREKVARLERNFFLSKRELEKIQAELLAIQNELKALGNKYEAAIREKQQLQEEAELMERRLIAADKLISGLGSENI
;
A
#
# COMPACT_ATOMS: atom_id res chain seq x y z
N SER A 1 39.13 -23.53 -24.98
CA SER A 1 38.40 -24.32 -23.97
C SER A 1 39.39 -24.78 -22.92
N PHE A 2 39.36 -24.23 -21.70
CA PHE A 2 40.25 -24.65 -20.62
C PHE A 2 39.82 -26.03 -20.09
N ALA A 3 40.75 -26.97 -20.02
CA ALA A 3 40.54 -28.28 -19.39
C ALA A 3 40.46 -28.16 -17.86
N LYS A 4 41.22 -27.23 -17.27
CA LYS A 4 41.18 -26.86 -15.85
C LYS A 4 41.40 -25.34 -15.71
N PRO A 5 40.47 -24.59 -15.08
CA PRO A 5 40.60 -23.16 -14.91
C PRO A 5 41.61 -22.83 -13.78
N PRO A 6 42.14 -21.59 -13.74
CA PRO A 6 42.80 -21.08 -12.55
C PRO A 6 41.87 -21.17 -11.34
N LYS A 7 42.44 -21.44 -10.15
CA LYS A 7 41.67 -21.59 -8.91
C LYS A 7 40.79 -20.37 -8.64
N GLN A 8 41.31 -19.17 -8.92
CA GLN A 8 40.59 -17.92 -8.73
C GLN A 8 39.32 -17.85 -9.57
N VAL A 9 39.43 -18.17 -10.86
CA VAL A 9 38.29 -18.17 -11.79
C VAL A 9 37.28 -19.25 -11.39
N GLN A 10 37.75 -20.43 -10.96
CA GLN A 10 36.87 -21.51 -10.51
C GLN A 10 36.02 -21.08 -9.32
N THR A 11 36.62 -20.48 -8.29
CA THR A 11 35.92 -20.04 -7.08
C THR A 11 34.87 -18.98 -7.39
N VAL A 12 35.16 -18.04 -8.30
CA VAL A 12 34.18 -17.04 -8.74
C VAL A 12 33.01 -17.69 -9.47
N CYS A 13 33.25 -18.67 -10.33
CA CYS A 13 32.18 -19.41 -10.98
C CYS A 13 31.33 -20.21 -9.99
N GLU A 14 31.94 -20.80 -8.96
CA GLU A 14 31.23 -21.48 -7.86
C GLU A 14 30.33 -20.51 -7.09
N CYS A 15 30.78 -19.26 -6.85
CA CYS A 15 29.93 -18.22 -6.27
C CYS A 15 28.66 -17.97 -7.11
N ILE A 16 28.78 -17.88 -8.44
CA ILE A 16 27.64 -17.65 -9.33
C ILE A 16 26.69 -18.87 -9.30
N LEU A 17 27.21 -20.10 -9.25
CA LEU A 17 26.39 -21.30 -9.10
C LEU A 17 25.58 -21.29 -7.79
N ILE A 18 26.19 -20.87 -6.68
CA ILE A 18 25.50 -20.73 -5.39
C ILE A 18 24.38 -19.68 -5.50
N MET A 19 24.66 -18.52 -6.10
CA MET A 19 23.66 -17.46 -6.27
C MET A 19 22.47 -17.93 -7.10
N ARG A 20 22.70 -18.73 -8.13
CA ARG A 20 21.64 -19.33 -8.97
C ARG A 20 20.97 -20.56 -8.35
N GLY A 21 21.43 -21.02 -7.19
CA GLY A 21 20.82 -22.15 -6.47
C GLY A 21 21.15 -23.53 -7.05
N TYR A 22 22.24 -23.68 -7.79
CA TYR A 22 22.69 -25.00 -8.25
C TYR A 22 23.15 -25.84 -7.06
N LYS A 23 22.80 -27.13 -7.09
CA LYS A 23 23.23 -28.10 -6.05
C LYS A 23 24.68 -28.54 -6.24
N GLU A 24 25.13 -28.65 -7.49
CA GLU A 24 26.49 -29.08 -7.82
C GLU A 24 27.41 -27.88 -8.01
N LEU A 25 28.34 -27.70 -7.08
CA LEU A 25 29.32 -26.61 -7.08
C LEU A 25 30.66 -27.09 -7.63
N ASN A 26 30.69 -27.45 -8.92
CA ASN A 26 31.90 -27.94 -9.57
C ASN A 26 32.14 -27.25 -10.91
N TRP A 27 33.38 -27.34 -11.42
CA TRP A 27 33.76 -26.72 -12.68
C TRP A 27 32.95 -27.21 -13.88
N LYS A 28 32.53 -28.48 -13.89
CA LYS A 28 31.74 -29.06 -14.99
C LYS A 28 30.39 -28.34 -15.10
N THR A 29 29.71 -28.12 -13.99
CA THR A 29 28.44 -27.39 -13.91
C THR A 29 28.62 -25.92 -14.28
N ALA A 30 29.67 -25.26 -13.75
CA ALA A 30 29.99 -23.88 -14.08
C ALA A 30 30.23 -23.69 -15.59
N LYS A 31 31.03 -24.59 -16.18
CA LYS A 31 31.33 -24.58 -17.61
C LYS A 31 30.07 -24.81 -18.45
N GLY A 32 29.19 -25.72 -18.01
CA GLY A 32 27.89 -25.96 -18.65
C GLY A 32 27.05 -24.69 -18.69
N MET A 33 26.84 -24.06 -17.53
CA MET A 33 26.09 -22.81 -17.41
C MET A 33 26.66 -21.69 -18.31
N MET A 34 27.98 -21.50 -18.33
CA MET A 34 28.62 -20.47 -19.16
C MET A 34 28.57 -20.78 -20.66
N SER A 35 28.36 -22.04 -21.04
CA SER A 35 28.25 -22.46 -22.45
C SER A 35 26.85 -22.25 -23.04
N GLU A 36 25.87 -21.92 -22.19
CA GLU A 36 24.52 -21.59 -22.64
C GLU A 36 24.52 -20.28 -23.42
N ALA A 37 23.85 -20.26 -24.59
CA ALA A 37 23.82 -19.10 -25.48
C ALA A 37 23.21 -17.84 -24.83
N ASN A 38 22.33 -18.04 -23.84
CA ASN A 38 21.65 -16.99 -23.08
C ASN A 38 22.30 -16.70 -21.72
N PHE A 39 23.49 -17.24 -21.43
CA PHE A 39 24.12 -17.12 -20.11
C PHE A 39 24.15 -15.68 -19.58
N LEU A 40 24.67 -14.72 -20.35
CA LEU A 40 24.76 -13.32 -19.94
C LEU A 40 23.38 -12.69 -19.67
N ARG A 41 22.39 -13.00 -20.52
CA ARG A 41 21.02 -12.54 -20.33
C ARG A 41 20.43 -13.12 -19.05
N SER A 42 20.65 -14.41 -18.81
CA SER A 42 20.18 -15.08 -17.60
C SER A 42 20.80 -14.53 -16.32
N LEU A 43 22.01 -13.95 -16.38
CA LEU A 43 22.64 -13.25 -15.25
C LEU A 43 22.03 -11.87 -14.99
N MET A 44 21.66 -11.15 -16.05
CA MET A 44 21.02 -9.83 -15.93
C MET A 44 19.57 -9.92 -15.44
N GLU A 45 18.90 -11.03 -15.75
CA GLU A 45 17.50 -11.28 -15.38
C GLU A 45 17.36 -12.08 -14.07
N ILE A 46 18.44 -12.24 -13.28
CA ILE A 46 18.35 -12.92 -11.98
C ILE A 46 17.46 -12.12 -11.04
N ASP A 47 16.50 -12.81 -10.42
CA ASP A 47 15.79 -12.28 -9.26
C ASP A 47 16.71 -12.27 -8.04
N PHE A 48 17.42 -11.15 -7.84
CA PHE A 48 18.32 -10.96 -6.71
C PHE A 48 17.61 -10.96 -5.35
N ASP A 49 16.29 -10.69 -5.31
CA ASP A 49 15.50 -10.72 -4.07
C ASP A 49 15.20 -12.15 -3.61
N SER A 50 15.36 -13.14 -4.49
CA SER A 50 15.22 -14.57 -4.17
C SER A 50 16.47 -15.18 -3.52
N ILE A 51 17.61 -14.48 -3.54
CA ILE A 51 18.87 -14.98 -2.97
C ILE A 51 18.75 -15.05 -1.45
N THR A 52 18.89 -16.26 -0.91
CA THR A 52 18.76 -16.50 0.53
C THR A 52 19.97 -16.02 1.32
N GLN A 53 19.75 -15.68 2.59
CA GLN A 53 20.84 -15.28 3.49
C GLN A 53 21.92 -16.37 3.64
N THR A 54 21.54 -17.65 3.51
CA THR A 54 22.47 -18.78 3.52
C THR A 54 23.39 -18.75 2.30
N GLN A 55 22.84 -18.53 1.09
CA GLN A 55 23.63 -18.38 -0.13
C GLN A 55 24.60 -17.20 -0.02
N VAL A 56 24.14 -16.04 0.47
CA VAL A 56 24.97 -14.85 0.72
C VAL A 56 26.14 -15.18 1.66
N LYS A 57 25.89 -15.90 2.77
CA LYS A 57 26.95 -16.30 3.72
C LYS A 57 27.97 -17.23 3.06
N SER A 58 27.52 -18.22 2.29
CA SER A 58 28.39 -19.17 1.60
C SER A 58 29.29 -18.48 0.57
N VAL A 59 28.71 -17.59 -0.26
CA VAL A 59 29.48 -16.79 -1.22
C VAL A 59 30.50 -15.91 -0.52
N ARG A 60 30.13 -15.23 0.57
CA ARG A 60 31.07 -14.39 1.34
C ARG A 60 32.22 -15.22 1.93
N GLY A 61 31.95 -16.45 2.36
CA GLY A 61 32.98 -17.38 2.82
C GLY A 61 33.98 -17.74 1.72
N LEU A 62 33.48 -18.05 0.52
CA LEU A 62 34.31 -18.35 -0.65
C LEU A 62 35.15 -17.15 -1.08
N LEU A 63 34.57 -15.95 -1.14
CA LEU A 63 35.31 -14.73 -1.49
C LEU A 63 36.42 -14.40 -0.48
N LYS A 64 36.16 -14.59 0.82
CA LYS A 64 37.19 -14.43 1.86
C LYS A 64 38.32 -15.45 1.72
N THR A 65 37.99 -16.69 1.37
CA THR A 65 38.99 -17.76 1.19
C THR A 65 39.81 -17.56 -0.08
N LEU A 66 39.17 -17.01 -1.12
CA LEU A 66 39.81 -16.66 -2.38
C LEU A 66 40.88 -15.57 -2.18
N ASN A 67 40.59 -14.57 -1.34
CA ASN A 67 41.51 -13.47 -1.00
C ASN A 67 42.28 -12.91 -2.21
N THR A 68 41.56 -12.68 -3.31
CA THR A 68 42.10 -12.18 -4.58
C THR A 68 41.54 -10.81 -4.84
N THR A 69 42.39 -9.82 -5.12
CA THR A 69 41.95 -8.47 -5.48
C THR A 69 41.49 -8.40 -6.93
N PHE A 70 40.83 -7.30 -7.32
CA PHE A 70 40.41 -7.11 -8.70
C PHE A 70 41.63 -7.04 -9.65
N GLU A 71 42.72 -6.41 -9.22
CA GLU A 71 43.97 -6.28 -9.99
C GLU A 71 44.63 -7.64 -10.21
N GLU A 72 44.68 -8.48 -9.16
CA GLU A 72 45.21 -9.84 -9.26
C GLU A 72 44.35 -10.70 -10.19
N MET A 73 43.02 -10.57 -10.12
CA MET A 73 42.10 -11.28 -11.00
C MET A 73 42.25 -10.82 -12.46
N GLU A 74 42.51 -9.53 -12.70
CA GLU A 74 42.70 -8.99 -14.05
C GLU A 74 43.89 -9.63 -14.77
N VAL A 75 45.00 -9.81 -14.06
CA VAL A 75 46.21 -10.50 -14.56
C VAL A 75 45.92 -11.96 -14.89
N VAL A 76 45.07 -12.62 -14.09
CA VAL A 76 44.71 -14.04 -14.29
C VAL A 76 43.71 -14.23 -15.42
N SER A 77 42.65 -13.41 -15.46
CA SER A 77 41.57 -13.50 -16.44
C SER A 77 40.70 -12.26 -16.46
N ARG A 78 40.70 -11.54 -17.60
CA ARG A 78 39.78 -10.42 -17.83
C ARG A 78 38.31 -10.81 -17.75
N ALA A 79 37.94 -12.02 -18.18
CA ALA A 79 36.58 -12.53 -18.03
C ALA A 79 36.26 -12.88 -16.56
N GLY A 80 37.25 -13.42 -15.83
CA GLY A 80 37.18 -13.67 -14.38
C GLY A 80 36.96 -12.39 -13.59
N LEU A 81 37.61 -11.30 -13.98
CA LEU A 81 37.41 -9.97 -13.40
C LEU A 81 35.95 -9.50 -13.55
N GLY A 82 35.37 -9.64 -14.74
CA GLY A 82 33.96 -9.28 -14.97
C GLY A 82 33.01 -10.08 -14.08
N MET A 83 33.24 -11.39 -13.96
CA MET A 83 32.46 -12.26 -13.09
C MET A 83 32.66 -11.93 -11.60
N LEU A 84 33.87 -11.59 -11.17
CA LEU A 84 34.17 -11.21 -9.80
C LEU A 84 33.48 -9.89 -9.42
N LYS A 85 33.53 -8.89 -10.31
CA LYS A 85 32.79 -7.61 -10.16
C LYS A 85 31.29 -7.83 -10.12
N PHE A 86 30.76 -8.72 -10.95
CA PHE A 86 29.34 -9.09 -10.91
C PHE A 86 28.96 -9.68 -9.54
N VAL A 87 29.72 -10.65 -9.06
CA VAL A 87 29.51 -11.27 -7.75
C VAL A 87 29.55 -10.23 -6.63
N ASP A 88 30.54 -9.34 -6.64
CA ASP A 88 30.67 -8.28 -5.64
C ASP A 88 29.49 -7.28 -5.66
N ALA A 89 29.03 -6.90 -6.84
CA ALA A 89 27.86 -6.04 -7.02
C ALA A 89 26.57 -6.70 -6.49
N VAL A 90 26.38 -7.99 -6.76
CA VAL A 90 25.22 -8.76 -6.23
C VAL A 90 25.27 -8.84 -4.71
N MET A 91 26.44 -9.08 -4.12
CA MET A 91 26.61 -9.12 -2.67
C MET A 91 26.28 -7.76 -2.02
N SER A 92 26.74 -6.67 -2.63
CA SER A 92 26.40 -5.31 -2.20
C SER A 92 24.90 -5.01 -2.34
N TYR A 93 24.26 -5.47 -3.42
CA TYR A 93 22.81 -5.38 -3.59
C TYR A 93 22.08 -6.12 -2.47
N CYS A 94 22.45 -7.36 -2.16
CA CYS A 94 21.80 -8.15 -1.11
C CYS A 94 21.90 -7.48 0.27
N ASP A 95 23.03 -6.83 0.59
CA ASP A 95 23.21 -6.11 1.84
C ASP A 95 22.24 -4.91 1.94
N VAL A 96 22.09 -4.13 0.86
CA VAL A 96 21.14 -3.01 0.80
C VAL A 96 19.68 -3.48 0.76
N ALA A 97 19.39 -4.53 -0.01
CA ALA A 97 18.05 -5.07 -0.17
C ALA A 97 17.46 -5.56 1.15
N LYS A 98 18.29 -6.10 2.06
CA LYS A 98 17.89 -6.49 3.41
C LYS A 98 17.29 -5.33 4.21
N ASP A 99 17.81 -4.12 4.03
CA ASP A 99 17.33 -2.93 4.75
C ASP A 99 16.19 -2.23 3.99
N VAL A 100 16.21 -2.27 2.66
CA VAL A 100 15.23 -1.59 1.81
C VAL A 100 13.92 -2.36 1.70
N LYS A 101 13.96 -3.70 1.58
CA LYS A 101 12.78 -4.56 1.45
C LYS A 101 11.76 -4.36 2.59
N PRO A 102 12.11 -4.44 3.88
CA PRO A 102 11.14 -4.22 4.96
C PRO A 102 10.57 -2.79 4.97
N LYS A 103 11.33 -1.80 4.50
CA LYS A 103 10.83 -0.42 4.35
C LYS A 103 9.79 -0.31 3.25
N ARG A 104 10.04 -0.93 2.09
CA ARG A 104 9.08 -0.99 0.97
C ARG A 104 7.80 -1.70 1.39
N GLU A 105 7.90 -2.83 2.06
CA GLU A 105 6.74 -3.56 2.61
C GLU A 105 5.96 -2.73 3.62
N LYS A 106 6.66 -1.99 4.50
CA LYS A 106 6.04 -1.07 5.46
C LYS A 106 5.30 0.06 4.76
N VAL A 107 5.89 0.68 3.74
CA VAL A 107 5.23 1.73 2.94
C VAL A 107 3.98 1.19 2.28
N ALA A 108 4.06 0.07 1.55
CA ALA A 108 2.91 -0.55 0.89
C ALA A 108 1.76 -0.87 1.87
N ARG A 109 2.09 -1.36 3.08
CA ARG A 109 1.10 -1.60 4.13
C ARG A 109 0.46 -0.30 4.65
N LEU A 110 1.26 0.73 4.88
CA LEU A 110 0.76 2.02 5.36
C LEU A 110 -0.11 2.71 4.32
N GLU A 111 0.27 2.68 3.05
CA GLU A 111 -0.51 3.20 1.92
C GLU A 111 -1.85 2.48 1.82
N ARG A 112 -1.85 1.14 1.88
CA ARG A 112 -3.10 0.35 1.88
C ARG A 112 -4.02 0.77 3.02
N ASN A 113 -3.49 0.89 4.24
CA ASN A 113 -4.27 1.32 5.40
C ASN A 113 -4.79 2.74 5.24
N PHE A 114 -3.97 3.65 4.73
CA PHE A 114 -4.35 5.03 4.47
C PHE A 114 -5.54 5.11 3.49
N PHE A 115 -5.48 4.40 2.37
CA PHE A 115 -6.58 4.39 1.40
C PHE A 115 -7.87 3.79 1.97
N LEU A 116 -7.78 2.75 2.80
CA LEU A 116 -8.93 2.18 3.49
C LEU A 116 -9.56 3.19 4.47
N SER A 117 -8.75 3.82 5.32
CA SER A 117 -9.24 4.84 6.27
C SER A 117 -9.79 6.08 5.56
N LYS A 118 -9.17 6.51 4.46
CA LYS A 118 -9.65 7.63 3.66
C LYS A 118 -11.04 7.35 3.08
N ARG A 119 -11.24 6.15 2.51
CA ARG A 119 -12.55 5.73 1.98
C ARG A 119 -13.62 5.70 3.07
N GLU A 120 -13.28 5.20 4.25
CA GLU A 120 -14.22 5.19 5.38
C GLU A 120 -14.57 6.60 5.83
N LEU A 121 -13.57 7.49 5.92
CA LEU A 121 -13.78 8.89 6.25
C LEU A 121 -14.72 9.59 5.24
N GLU A 122 -14.50 9.39 3.94
CA GLU A 122 -15.34 9.95 2.88
C GLU A 122 -16.79 9.47 3.00
N LYS A 123 -17.00 8.19 3.33
CA LYS A 123 -18.32 7.63 3.59
C LYS A 123 -18.99 8.29 4.79
N ILE A 124 -18.31 8.37 5.92
CA ILE A 124 -18.84 9.01 7.15
C ILE A 124 -19.17 10.48 6.91
N GLN A 125 -18.33 11.20 6.16
CA GLN A 125 -18.59 12.60 5.80
C GLN A 125 -19.85 12.75 4.94
N ALA A 126 -20.07 11.84 3.99
CA ALA A 126 -21.28 11.84 3.17
C ALA A 126 -22.54 11.56 4.00
N GLU A 127 -22.48 10.58 4.91
CA GLU A 127 -23.58 10.27 5.84
C GLU A 127 -23.88 11.45 6.76
N LEU A 128 -22.83 12.08 7.31
CA LEU A 128 -22.98 13.27 8.16
C LEU A 128 -23.66 14.42 7.41
N LEU A 129 -23.27 14.67 6.16
CA LEU A 129 -23.87 15.71 5.33
C LEU A 129 -25.36 15.43 5.05
N ALA A 130 -25.71 14.17 4.79
CA ALA A 130 -27.10 13.76 4.60
C ALA A 130 -27.94 14.03 5.86
N ILE A 131 -27.45 13.61 7.03
CA ILE A 131 -28.14 13.83 8.32
C ILE A 131 -28.28 15.34 8.62
N GLN A 132 -27.25 16.14 8.36
CA GLN A 132 -27.31 17.59 8.55
C GLN A 132 -28.38 18.24 7.66
N ASN A 133 -28.50 17.79 6.41
CA ASN A 133 -29.53 18.28 5.49
C ASN A 133 -30.95 17.87 5.94
N GLU A 134 -31.12 16.63 6.38
CA GLU A 134 -32.40 16.15 6.94
C GLU A 134 -32.80 16.93 8.19
N LEU A 135 -31.86 17.14 9.12
CA LEU A 135 -32.09 17.90 10.34
C LEU A 135 -32.51 19.34 10.02
N LYS A 136 -31.86 19.97 9.04
CA LYS A 136 -32.22 21.31 8.58
C LYS A 136 -33.63 21.34 7.97
N ALA A 137 -33.97 20.36 7.14
CA ALA A 137 -35.30 20.26 6.54
C ALA A 137 -36.39 20.05 7.61
N LEU A 138 -36.12 19.21 8.61
CA LEU A 138 -37.03 18.95 9.71
C LEU A 138 -37.20 20.19 10.60
N GLY A 139 -36.11 20.91 10.88
CA GLY A 139 -36.15 22.19 11.58
C GLY A 139 -37.03 23.22 10.88
N ASN A 140 -36.89 23.37 9.56
CA ASN A 140 -37.73 24.27 8.77
C ASN A 140 -39.22 23.88 8.83
N LYS A 141 -39.54 22.58 8.74
CA LYS A 141 -40.91 22.07 8.85
C LYS A 141 -41.48 22.31 10.24
N TYR A 142 -40.68 22.09 11.28
CA TYR A 142 -41.07 22.33 12.65
C TYR A 142 -41.41 23.80 12.89
N GLU A 143 -40.55 24.72 12.45
CA GLU A 143 -40.84 26.16 12.54
C GLU A 143 -42.10 26.58 11.79
N ALA A 144 -42.34 26.01 10.60
CA ALA A 144 -43.56 26.26 9.84
C ALA A 144 -44.82 25.78 10.59
N ALA A 145 -44.77 24.55 11.13
CA ALA A 145 -45.88 23.98 11.90
C ALA A 145 -46.17 24.76 13.19
N ILE A 146 -45.13 25.27 13.86
CA ILE A 146 -45.31 26.14 15.04
C ILE A 146 -45.99 27.45 14.66
N ARG A 147 -45.59 28.08 13.55
CA ARG A 147 -46.24 29.31 13.05
C ARG A 147 -47.71 29.07 12.70
N GLU A 148 -48.01 27.98 11.98
CA GLU A 148 -49.37 27.61 11.60
C GLU A 148 -50.24 27.33 12.83
N LYS A 149 -49.73 26.56 13.80
CA LYS A 149 -50.42 26.32 15.07
C LYS A 149 -50.78 27.63 15.77
N GLN A 150 -49.85 28.58 15.83
CA GLN A 150 -50.07 29.84 16.51
C GLN A 150 -51.15 30.69 15.81
N GLN A 151 -51.15 30.73 14.47
CA GLN A 151 -52.20 31.39 13.69
C GLN A 151 -53.57 30.76 13.94
N LEU A 152 -53.67 29.42 13.91
CA LEU A 152 -54.91 28.71 14.17
C LEU A 152 -55.43 28.93 15.60
N GLN A 153 -54.54 29.03 16.59
CA GLN A 153 -54.94 29.37 17.96
C GLN A 153 -55.52 30.79 18.03
N GLU A 154 -54.87 31.77 17.40
CA GLU A 154 -55.38 33.15 17.35
C GLU A 154 -56.75 33.25 16.65
N GLU A 155 -56.93 32.53 15.53
CA GLU A 155 -58.20 32.46 14.81
C GLU A 155 -59.30 31.78 15.64
N ALA A 156 -58.98 30.69 16.33
CA ALA A 156 -59.91 29.99 17.21
C ALA A 156 -60.39 30.88 18.37
N GLU A 157 -59.47 31.60 19.03
CA GLU A 157 -59.81 32.56 20.08
C GLU A 157 -60.71 33.69 19.57
N LEU A 158 -60.44 34.21 18.36
CA LEU A 158 -61.28 35.22 17.74
C LEU A 158 -62.68 34.69 17.44
N MET A 159 -62.79 33.47 16.90
CA MET A 159 -64.07 32.85 16.59
C MET A 159 -64.89 32.58 17.84
N GLU A 160 -64.25 32.10 18.92
CA GLU A 160 -64.89 31.88 20.22
C GLU A 160 -65.48 33.20 20.78
N ARG A 161 -64.72 34.29 20.73
CA ARG A 161 -65.22 35.62 21.15
C ARG A 161 -66.43 36.07 20.33
N ARG A 162 -66.40 35.84 19.01
CA ARG A 162 -67.53 36.17 18.11
C ARG A 162 -68.76 35.33 18.42
N LEU A 163 -68.57 34.04 18.71
CA LEU A 163 -69.65 33.10 19.04
C LEU A 163 -70.33 33.50 20.34
N ILE A 164 -69.55 33.83 21.38
CA ILE A 164 -70.07 34.36 22.65
C ILE A 164 -70.86 35.67 22.44
N ALA A 165 -70.37 36.57 21.59
CA ALA A 165 -71.07 37.82 21.30
C ALA A 165 -72.39 37.58 20.54
N ALA A 166 -72.41 36.66 19.57
CA ALA A 166 -73.62 36.28 18.84
C ALA A 166 -74.66 35.62 19.77
N ASP A 167 -74.23 34.74 20.67
CA ASP A 167 -75.09 34.07 21.64
C ASP A 167 -75.76 35.08 22.59
N LYS A 168 -75.01 36.07 23.07
CA LYS A 168 -75.55 37.20 23.86
C LYS A 168 -76.59 38.02 23.09
N LEU A 169 -76.35 38.30 21.81
CA LEU A 169 -77.31 39.03 20.96
C LEU A 169 -78.59 38.23 20.75
N ILE A 170 -78.50 36.92 20.48
CA ILE A 170 -79.65 36.02 20.33
C ILE A 170 -80.46 35.97 21.63
N SER A 171 -79.79 35.79 22.77
CA SER A 171 -80.47 35.78 24.08
C SER A 171 -81.12 37.13 24.41
N GLY A 172 -80.48 38.25 24.06
CA GLY A 172 -81.05 39.60 24.24
C GLY A 172 -82.30 39.83 23.38
N LEU A 173 -82.23 39.54 22.08
CA LEU A 173 -83.35 39.68 21.16
C LEU A 173 -84.53 38.75 21.50
N GLY A 174 -84.25 37.54 21.99
CA GLY A 174 -85.29 36.61 22.47
C GLY A 174 -86.04 37.12 23.70
N SER A 175 -85.42 38.00 24.50
CA SER A 175 -86.06 38.62 25.68
C SER A 175 -86.88 39.87 25.36
N GLU A 176 -86.66 40.49 24.19
CA GLU A 176 -87.41 41.68 23.73
C GLU A 176 -88.66 41.32 22.91
N ASN A 177 -88.86 40.03 22.56
CA ASN A 177 -89.96 39.56 21.72
C ASN A 177 -91.08 38.84 22.53
N ILE A 178 -91.24 39.20 23.81
CA ILE A 178 -92.33 38.80 24.71
C ILE A 178 -93.14 40.03 25.12
#